data_AF-A0A657AW03-F1
#
_entry.id   AF-A0A657AW03-F1
#
_cell.length_a   1.000
_cell.length_b   1.000
_cell.length_c   1.000
_cell.angle_alpha   90.00
_cell.angle_beta   90.00
_cell.angle_gamma   90.00
#
_symmetry.space_group_name_H-M   'P 1'
#
loop_
_entity.id
_entity.type
_entity.pdbx_description
1 polymer ?
#
loop_
_entity_poly.entity_id
_entity_poly.type
_entity_poly.pdbx_seq_one_letter_code
_entity_poly.pdbx_strand_id
1 'polypeptide(L)'
;MRDGKQYRPMLHVQDTTDVMCLLLECDSGLVNGEIFNVGSAENNYQLGDLGQRVARQVGELLNEEIKVEWYGDPDHRSYQVDFSKIERTLGWKAAWNAERGVKEIVAALQAGTLDKTPETITLDWYKQLVFWANKLRGMEIYGGLLELAD
;
A
#
# COMPACT_ATOMS: atom_id res chain seq x y z
N MET A 1 -1.22 -12.58 11.80
CA MET A 1 -1.07 -13.26 10.51
C MET A 1 -0.11 -14.43 10.66
N ARG A 2 -0.66 -15.62 10.88
CA ARG A 2 0.02 -16.91 10.67
C ARG A 2 -0.73 -17.61 9.53
N ASP A 3 -0.13 -18.37 8.61
CA ASP A 3 1.20 -19.02 8.53
C ASP A 3 2.03 -18.57 7.29
N GLY A 4 1.62 -17.48 6.63
CA GLY A 4 2.33 -16.90 5.48
C GLY A 4 1.96 -17.53 4.13
N LYS A 5 1.10 -18.56 4.09
CA LYS A 5 0.72 -19.24 2.84
C LYS A 5 -0.27 -18.47 1.98
N GLN A 6 -0.92 -17.45 2.54
CA GLN A 6 -1.91 -16.65 1.85
C GLN A 6 -1.30 -15.80 0.73
N TYR A 7 -1.99 -15.72 -0.40
CA TYR A 7 -1.57 -14.89 -1.53
C TYR A 7 -2.05 -13.45 -1.40
N ARG A 8 -1.23 -12.51 -1.84
CA ARG A 8 -1.57 -11.10 -2.02
C ARG A 8 -1.00 -10.60 -3.36
N PRO A 9 -1.83 -9.99 -4.23
CA PRO A 9 -1.33 -9.22 -5.35
C PRO A 9 -0.76 -7.90 -4.82
N MET A 10 0.48 -7.58 -5.16
CA MET A 10 1.09 -6.29 -4.85
C MET A 10 1.19 -5.45 -6.13
N LEU A 11 0.90 -4.15 -6.01
CA LEU A 11 1.01 -3.19 -7.09
C LEU A 11 1.68 -1.93 -6.56
N HIS A 12 2.67 -1.42 -7.30
CA HIS A 12 3.32 -0.18 -6.94
C HIS A 12 2.42 1.02 -7.24
N VAL A 13 2.53 2.09 -6.45
CA VAL A 13 1.71 3.29 -6.66
C VAL A 13 2.03 3.93 -8.02
N GLN A 14 3.30 3.91 -8.44
CA GLN A 14 3.69 4.41 -9.77
C GLN A 14 3.05 3.61 -10.91
N ASP A 15 3.02 2.28 -10.82
CA ASP A 15 2.32 1.45 -11.82
C ASP A 15 0.82 1.74 -11.85
N THR A 16 0.23 2.06 -10.68
CA THR A 16 -1.18 2.46 -10.57
C THR A 16 -1.42 3.78 -11.30
N THR A 17 -0.54 4.79 -11.13
CA THR A 17 -0.67 6.06 -11.84
C THR A 17 -0.42 5.90 -13.34
N ASP A 18 0.57 5.10 -13.73
CA ASP A 18 0.93 4.88 -15.13
C ASP A 18 -0.22 4.21 -15.90
N VAL A 19 -0.87 3.21 -15.29
CA VAL A 19 -2.04 2.59 -15.93
C VAL A 19 -3.23 3.55 -15.99
N MET A 20 -3.43 4.39 -14.98
CA MET A 20 -4.52 5.37 -14.99
C MET A 20 -4.33 6.37 -16.13
N CYS A 21 -3.11 6.87 -16.34
CA CYS A 21 -2.78 7.73 -17.47
C CYS A 21 -2.98 7.00 -18.81
N LEU A 22 -2.49 5.76 -18.93
CA LEU A 22 -2.69 4.94 -20.13
C LEU A 22 -4.19 4.78 -20.48
N LEU A 23 -5.04 4.51 -19.48
CA LEU A 23 -6.47 4.33 -19.69
C LEU A 23 -7.17 5.61 -20.19
N LEU A 24 -6.62 6.79 -19.89
CA LEU A 24 -7.13 8.07 -20.39
C LEU A 24 -6.69 8.35 -21.84
N GLU A 25 -5.58 7.77 -22.30
CA GLU A 25 -4.97 8.03 -23.61
C GLU A 25 -5.29 6.95 -24.66
N CYS A 26 -5.61 5.73 -24.24
CA CYS A 26 -5.85 4.61 -25.14
C CYS A 26 -7.16 4.76 -25.95
N ASP A 27 -7.26 3.99 -27.05
CA ASP A 27 -8.48 3.96 -27.85
C ASP A 27 -9.67 3.50 -27.00
N SER A 28 -10.69 4.36 -26.93
CA SER A 28 -11.95 4.08 -26.24
C SER A 28 -12.60 2.76 -26.66
N GLY A 29 -12.41 2.30 -27.90
CA GLY A 29 -12.92 1.02 -28.39
C GLY A 29 -12.30 -0.20 -27.69
N LEU A 30 -11.13 -0.04 -27.04
CA LEU A 30 -10.46 -1.10 -26.29
C LEU A 30 -10.87 -1.15 -24.80
N VAL A 31 -11.40 -0.06 -24.25
CA VAL A 31 -11.63 0.09 -22.79
C VAL A 31 -13.08 0.37 -22.40
N ASN A 32 -13.91 0.87 -23.30
CA ASN A 32 -15.28 1.24 -22.96
C ASN A 32 -16.12 0.00 -22.57
N GLY A 33 -16.70 0.02 -21.37
CA GLY A 33 -17.48 -1.10 -20.82
C GLY A 33 -16.64 -2.27 -20.30
N GLU A 34 -15.32 -2.18 -20.37
CA GLU A 34 -14.42 -3.25 -19.97
C GLU A 34 -13.97 -3.11 -18.50
N ILE A 35 -13.83 -4.26 -17.83
CA ILE A 35 -13.23 -4.34 -16.49
C ILE A 35 -11.84 -4.99 -16.60
N PHE A 36 -10.83 -4.35 -16.02
CA PHE A 36 -9.45 -4.86 -16.01
C PHE A 36 -8.96 -5.01 -14.57
N ASN A 37 -8.31 -6.15 -14.29
CA ASN A 37 -7.41 -6.26 -13.14
C ASN A 37 -6.08 -5.61 -13.50
N VAL A 38 -5.52 -4.83 -12.59
CA VAL A 38 -4.22 -4.16 -12.76
C VAL A 38 -3.21 -4.78 -11.82
N GLY A 39 -2.08 -5.22 -12.36
CA GLY A 39 -1.02 -5.88 -11.62
C GLY A 39 -0.17 -6.77 -12.52
N SER A 40 0.63 -7.64 -11.92
CA SER A 40 1.45 -8.61 -12.64
C SER A 40 1.33 -9.97 -11.97
N ALA A 41 1.33 -11.03 -12.78
CA ALA A 41 1.34 -12.40 -12.27
C ALA A 41 2.58 -12.66 -11.40
N GLU A 42 3.71 -12.00 -11.71
CA GLU A 42 4.95 -12.06 -10.93
C GLU A 42 4.82 -11.37 -9.56
N ASN A 43 3.85 -10.47 -9.42
CA ASN A 43 3.57 -9.75 -8.19
C ASN A 43 2.43 -10.36 -7.36
N ASN A 44 1.98 -11.57 -7.70
CA ASN A 44 1.16 -12.40 -6.81
C ASN A 44 2.09 -13.18 -5.85
N TYR A 45 2.24 -12.70 -4.63
CA TYR A 45 3.13 -13.33 -3.66
C TYR A 45 2.38 -14.08 -2.58
N GLN A 46 2.94 -15.20 -2.12
CA GLN A 46 2.64 -15.67 -0.77
C GLN A 46 3.28 -14.72 0.25
N LEU A 47 2.57 -14.35 1.31
CA LEU A 47 3.11 -13.41 2.30
C LEU A 47 4.40 -13.91 2.97
N GLY A 48 4.56 -15.23 3.11
CA GLY A 48 5.79 -15.87 3.59
C GLY A 48 6.99 -15.59 2.70
N ASP A 49 6.84 -15.85 1.40
CA ASP A 49 7.87 -15.57 0.40
C ASP A 49 8.15 -14.07 0.28
N LEU A 50 7.10 -13.24 0.26
CA LEU A 50 7.23 -11.79 0.22
C LEU A 50 8.04 -11.27 1.42
N GLY A 51 7.74 -11.73 2.64
CA GLY A 51 8.48 -11.33 3.84
C GLY A 51 9.96 -11.66 3.76
N GLN A 52 10.30 -12.85 3.24
CA GLN A 52 11.70 -13.26 3.05
C GLN A 52 12.41 -12.45 1.95
N ARG A 53 11.72 -12.16 0.83
CA ARG A 53 12.27 -11.29 -0.23
C ARG A 53 12.59 -9.90 0.31
N VAL A 54 11.67 -9.32 1.08
CA VAL A 54 11.86 -8.02 1.73
C VAL A 54 13.03 -8.08 2.71
N ALA A 55 13.05 -9.06 3.62
CA ALA A 55 14.12 -9.20 4.62
C ALA A 55 15.51 -9.34 3.98
N ARG A 56 15.63 -10.21 2.95
CA ARG A 56 16.86 -10.36 2.18
C ARG A 56 17.27 -9.06 1.51
N GLN A 57 16.34 -8.40 0.81
CA GLN A 57 16.65 -7.18 0.06
C GLN A 57 17.06 -6.03 0.98
N VAL A 58 16.39 -5.87 2.13
CA VAL A 58 16.77 -4.88 3.15
C VAL A 58 18.12 -5.24 3.77
N GLY A 59 18.34 -6.50 4.13
CA GLY A 59 19.60 -6.94 4.73
C GLY A 59 20.79 -6.73 3.81
N GLU A 60 20.63 -6.98 2.50
CA GLU A 60 21.64 -6.66 1.48
C GLU A 60 21.92 -5.14 1.39
N LEU A 61 20.88 -4.31 1.45
CA LEU A 61 21.02 -2.85 1.32
C LEU A 61 21.64 -2.20 2.57
N LEU A 62 21.36 -2.75 3.75
CA LEU A 62 21.83 -2.22 5.03
C LEU A 62 23.07 -2.95 5.58
N ASN A 63 23.48 -4.05 4.94
CA ASN A 63 24.52 -4.95 5.41
C ASN A 63 24.23 -5.49 6.83
N GLU A 64 23.00 -5.94 7.06
CA GLU A 64 22.50 -6.46 8.34
C GLU A 64 21.67 -7.73 8.14
N GLU A 65 21.63 -8.60 9.15
CA GLU A 65 20.75 -9.77 9.14
C GLU A 65 19.35 -9.37 9.62
N ILE A 66 18.35 -9.50 8.74
CA ILE A 66 16.96 -9.20 9.06
C ILE A 66 16.18 -10.49 9.34
N LYS A 67 15.65 -10.61 10.55
CA LYS A 67 14.81 -11.75 10.96
C LYS A 67 13.34 -11.44 10.77
N VAL A 68 12.62 -12.35 10.12
CA VAL A 68 11.16 -12.25 9.95
C VAL A 68 10.47 -12.90 11.15
N GLU A 69 9.65 -12.13 11.85
CA GLU A 69 8.83 -12.61 12.97
C GLU A 69 7.34 -12.63 12.61
N TRP A 70 6.67 -13.74 12.92
CA TRP A 70 5.23 -13.92 12.66
C TRP A 70 4.40 -13.69 13.91
N TYR A 71 3.51 -12.71 13.87
CA TYR A 71 2.63 -12.36 14.99
C TYR A 71 1.17 -12.18 14.54
N GLY A 72 0.25 -12.16 15.50
CA GLY A 72 -1.19 -11.95 15.31
C GLY A 72 -1.96 -13.15 14.78
N ASP A 73 -3.28 -13.01 14.68
CA ASP A 73 -4.21 -14.11 14.39
C ASP A 73 -4.08 -14.68 12.97
N PRO A 74 -4.53 -15.93 12.74
CA PRO A 74 -4.62 -16.50 11.39
C PRO A 74 -5.48 -15.63 10.46
N ASP A 75 -4.94 -15.29 9.29
CA ASP A 75 -5.70 -14.62 8.23
C ASP A 75 -5.95 -15.60 7.09
N HIS A 76 -7.21 -16.01 6.92
CA HIS A 76 -7.61 -16.99 5.92
C HIS A 76 -7.88 -16.38 4.54
N ARG A 77 -7.91 -15.05 4.42
CA ARG A 77 -8.15 -14.39 3.13
C ARG A 77 -6.94 -14.64 2.24
N SER A 78 -7.18 -14.99 0.98
CA SER A 78 -6.14 -15.23 -0.03
C SER A 78 -6.62 -14.68 -1.36
N TYR A 79 -5.82 -13.82 -1.98
CA TYR A 79 -6.12 -13.19 -3.25
C TYR A 79 -5.00 -13.49 -4.23
N GLN A 80 -5.35 -14.10 -5.34
CA GLN A 80 -4.44 -14.34 -6.46
C GLN A 80 -5.20 -13.94 -7.71
N VAL A 81 -4.68 -12.96 -8.44
CA VAL A 81 -5.43 -12.26 -9.48
C VAL A 81 -4.79 -12.54 -10.83
N ASP A 82 -5.62 -12.77 -11.85
CA ASP A 82 -5.19 -12.87 -13.23
C ASP A 82 -5.20 -11.50 -13.90
N PHE A 83 -4.08 -11.15 -14.53
CA PHE A 83 -3.84 -9.87 -15.21
C PHE A 83 -3.73 -10.03 -16.74
N SER A 84 -3.94 -11.24 -17.26
CA SER A 84 -3.81 -11.55 -18.69
C SER A 84 -4.66 -10.65 -19.59
N LYS A 85 -5.81 -10.16 -19.11
CA LYS A 85 -6.69 -9.29 -19.91
C LYS A 85 -6.02 -7.95 -20.23
N ILE A 86 -5.45 -7.26 -19.24
CA ILE A 86 -4.85 -5.94 -19.47
C ILE A 86 -3.58 -6.05 -20.33
N GLU A 87 -2.80 -7.11 -20.11
CA GLU A 87 -1.59 -7.38 -20.89
C GLU A 87 -1.90 -7.63 -22.38
N ARG A 88 -2.94 -8.43 -22.68
CA ARG A 88 -3.32 -8.74 -24.06
C ARG A 88 -4.01 -7.57 -24.77
N THR A 89 -4.91 -6.87 -24.07
CA THR A 89 -5.74 -5.83 -24.68
C THR A 89 -4.99 -4.52 -24.83
N LEU A 90 -4.21 -4.12 -23.83
CA LEU A 90 -3.54 -2.82 -23.79
C LEU A 90 -2.02 -2.92 -23.90
N GLY A 91 -1.43 -4.12 -23.89
CA GLY A 91 0.02 -4.30 -23.90
C GLY A 91 0.71 -3.84 -22.60
N TRP A 92 -0.06 -3.43 -21.59
CA TRP A 92 0.45 -2.88 -20.34
C TRP A 92 1.06 -3.97 -19.47
N LYS A 93 2.19 -3.65 -18.83
CA LYS A 93 2.87 -4.52 -17.87
C LYS A 93 3.38 -3.68 -16.71
N ALA A 94 3.24 -4.21 -15.49
CA ALA A 94 3.82 -3.58 -14.31
C ALA A 94 5.35 -3.47 -14.46
N ALA A 95 5.90 -2.28 -14.20
CA ALA A 95 7.33 -2.02 -14.24
C ALA A 95 8.01 -2.33 -12.89
N TRP A 96 7.23 -2.39 -11.81
CA TRP A 96 7.74 -2.60 -10.45
C TRP A 96 7.46 -4.00 -9.95
N ASN A 97 8.36 -4.48 -9.08
CA ASN A 97 8.20 -5.67 -8.28
C ASN A 97 8.54 -5.35 -6.81
N ALA A 98 8.34 -6.31 -5.92
CA ALA A 98 8.59 -6.13 -4.49
C ALA A 98 10.03 -5.65 -4.20
N GLU A 99 11.04 -6.26 -4.84
CA GLU A 99 12.45 -5.92 -4.61
C GLU A 99 12.79 -4.49 -5.03
N ARG A 100 12.24 -4.01 -6.15
CA ARG A 100 12.38 -2.61 -6.59
C ARG A 100 11.70 -1.65 -5.63
N GLY A 101 10.48 -1.95 -5.20
CA GLY A 101 9.76 -1.13 -4.22
C GLY A 101 10.50 -1.05 -2.87
N VAL A 102 11.08 -2.17 -2.41
CA VAL A 102 11.91 -2.17 -1.19
C VAL A 102 13.12 -1.25 -1.33
N LYS A 103 13.82 -1.29 -2.48
CA LYS A 103 14.95 -0.39 -2.74
C LYS A 103 14.56 1.08 -2.67
N GLU A 104 13.43 1.44 -3.26
CA GLU A 104 12.90 2.80 -3.22
C GLU A 104 12.60 3.25 -1.78
N ILE A 105 11.89 2.41 -1.01
CA ILE A 105 11.52 2.71 0.37
C ILE A 105 12.76 2.86 1.27
N VAL A 106 13.75 1.95 1.16
CA VAL A 106 14.99 2.05 1.94
C VAL A 106 15.75 3.33 1.60
N ALA A 107 15.85 3.68 0.31
CA ALA A 107 16.53 4.90 -0.10
C ALA A 107 15.86 6.16 0.49
N ALA A 108 14.52 6.24 0.46
CA ALA A 108 13.78 7.36 1.04
C ALA A 108 13.95 7.45 2.57
N LEU A 109 13.96 6.31 3.26
CA LEU A 109 14.22 6.24 4.71
C LEU A 109 15.64 6.71 5.05
N GLN A 110 16.65 6.25 4.29
CA GLN A 110 18.05 6.64 4.49
C GLN A 110 18.29 8.13 4.18
N ALA A 111 17.58 8.67 3.18
CA ALA A 111 17.65 10.09 2.83
C ALA A 111 16.95 10.99 3.84
N GLY A 112 16.14 10.44 4.75
CA GLY A 112 15.38 11.21 5.74
C GLY A 112 14.31 12.11 5.11
N THR A 113 13.80 11.74 3.93
CA THR A 113 12.79 12.53 3.20
C THR A 113 11.35 12.20 3.61
N LEU A 114 11.18 11.31 4.59
CA LEU A 114 9.88 10.85 5.06
C LEU A 114 9.55 11.46 6.43
N ASP A 115 8.36 12.03 6.55
CA ASP A 115 7.86 12.57 7.80
C ASP A 115 7.22 11.47 8.66
N LYS A 116 7.67 11.35 9.91
CA LYS A 116 7.07 10.48 10.92
C LYS A 116 6.29 11.31 11.92
N THR A 117 5.03 11.60 11.59
CA THR A 117 4.10 12.36 12.43
C THR A 117 2.89 11.50 12.81
N PRO A 118 2.04 11.93 13.76
CA PRO A 118 0.79 11.22 14.04
C PRO A 118 -0.08 11.02 12.80
N GLU A 119 -0.12 12.01 11.90
CA GLU A 119 -0.91 12.00 10.66
C GLU A 119 -0.41 10.96 9.64
N THR A 120 0.90 10.67 9.63
CA THR A 120 1.50 9.66 8.75
C THR A 120 1.44 8.24 9.32
N ILE A 121 0.90 8.08 10.54
CA ILE A 121 0.69 6.79 11.20
C ILE A 121 -0.81 6.60 11.46
N THR A 122 -1.50 5.83 10.61
CA THR A 122 -2.97 5.71 10.61
C THR A 122 -3.59 5.49 11.99
N LEU A 123 -3.04 4.58 12.80
CA LEU A 123 -3.59 4.30 14.12
C LEU A 123 -3.40 5.46 15.10
N ASP A 124 -2.25 6.15 15.06
CA ASP A 124 -2.02 7.29 15.93
C ASP A 124 -2.84 8.50 15.50
N TRP A 125 -3.02 8.70 14.19
CA TRP A 125 -3.96 9.68 13.67
C TRP A 125 -5.39 9.41 14.14
N TYR A 126 -5.86 8.16 14.08
CA TYR A 126 -7.19 7.80 14.55
C TYR A 126 -7.37 8.04 16.04
N LYS A 127 -6.36 7.75 16.86
CA LYS A 127 -6.39 8.07 18.29
C LYS A 127 -6.49 9.58 18.51
N GLN A 128 -5.75 10.39 17.75
CA GLN A 128 -5.84 11.85 17.81
C GLN A 128 -7.24 12.34 17.43
N LEU A 129 -7.80 11.85 16.33
CA LEU A 129 -9.15 12.21 15.90
C LEU A 129 -10.21 11.85 16.95
N VAL A 130 -10.14 10.63 17.51
CA VAL A 130 -11.07 10.19 18.56
C VAL A 130 -10.91 11.02 19.84
N PHE A 131 -9.66 11.30 20.23
CA PHE A 131 -9.36 12.14 21.38
C PHE A 131 -9.98 13.53 21.23
N TRP A 132 -9.73 14.20 20.10
CA TRP A 132 -10.28 15.53 19.84
C TRP A 132 -11.79 15.53 19.66
N ALA A 133 -12.36 14.53 18.98
CA ALA A 133 -13.81 14.38 18.85
C ALA A 133 -14.50 14.22 20.22
N ASN A 134 -13.87 13.55 21.18
CA ASN A 134 -14.39 13.43 22.54
C ASN A 134 -14.25 14.72 23.34
N LYS A 135 -13.12 15.43 23.20
CA LYS A 135 -12.91 16.73 23.86
C LYS A 135 -13.87 17.79 23.36
N LEU A 136 -14.03 17.91 22.04
CA LEU A 136 -14.93 18.89 21.42
C LEU A 136 -16.40 18.63 21.80
N ARG A 137 -16.85 17.38 21.77
CA ARG A 137 -18.22 17.02 22.25
C ARG A 137 -18.46 17.39 23.71
N GLY A 138 -17.43 17.34 24.56
CA GLY A 138 -17.54 17.76 25.96
C GLY A 138 -17.55 19.28 26.16
N MET A 139 -17.18 20.06 25.13
CA MET A 139 -17.10 21.52 25.13
C MET A 139 -18.22 22.18 24.31
N GLU A 140 -19.04 21.38 23.64
CA GLU A 140 -20.14 21.85 22.81
C GLU A 140 -21.29 22.36 23.67
N ILE A 141 -21.72 23.60 23.42
CA ILE A 141 -22.83 24.26 24.10
C ILE A 141 -23.83 24.69 23.03
N TYR A 142 -25.08 24.22 23.11
CA TYR A 142 -26.16 24.50 22.14
C TYR A 142 -25.83 24.19 20.66
N GLY A 143 -25.00 23.18 20.39
CA GLY A 143 -24.61 22.85 19.02
C GLY A 143 -23.47 23.70 18.46
N GLY A 144 -22.91 24.61 19.28
CA GLY A 144 -21.77 25.46 18.93
C GLY A 144 -20.57 25.21 19.84
N LEU A 145 -19.37 25.44 19.30
CA LEU A 145 -18.15 25.55 20.10
C LEU A 145 -18.01 26.98 20.62
N LEU A 146 -17.39 27.14 21.79
CA LEU A 146 -17.19 28.44 22.42
C LEU A 146 -16.28 29.31 21.53
N GLU A 147 -16.83 30.38 20.94
CA GLU A 147 -16.04 31.40 20.25
C GLU A 147 -15.35 32.29 21.28
N LEU A 148 -14.02 32.23 21.35
CA LEU A 148 -13.24 33.22 22.07
C LEU A 148 -13.13 34.44 21.14
N ALA A 149 -13.64 35.59 21.58
CA ALA A 149 -13.41 36.85 20.86
C ALA A 149 -11.91 37.17 20.89
N ASP A 150 -11.37 37.53 19.72
CA ASP A 150 -9.96 37.94 19.53
C ASP A 150 -9.54 39.15 20.40
#